data_AF-A0A7Y3NX04-F1
#
_entry.id   AF-A0A7Y3NX04-F1
#
_cell.length_a   1.000
_cell.length_b   1.000
_cell.length_c   1.000
_cell.angle_alpha   90.00
_cell.angle_beta   90.00
_cell.angle_gamma   90.00
#
_symmetry.space_group_name_H-M   'P 1'
#
loop_
_entity.id
_entity.type
_entity.pdbx_description
1 polymer ?
#
loop_
_entity_poly.entity_id
_entity_poly.type
_entity_poly.pdbx_seq_one_letter_code
_entity_poly.pdbx_strand_id
1 'polypeptide(L)'
;MSTVSPASANGVNRDFLFRRLHTLSGIVPVGMFLLEHLFTNATGTLGASAYNNAVNAIQHIPFLHFVEFVFIFIPLIYHGVYGLYSAYTSGYNPGQYSYARNQLFVWQRITGVVTFVFIIYHLWMTRFSGHMPNFQFVHDLVSNPFNLVFMIIGVVAATFHLSNGLWSFFVHWGITVGPRAQKVSAVVLLTMFVLLSAMGIVSLFAFLYGW
;
A
#
# COMPACT_ATOMS: atom_id res chain seq x y z
N MET A 1 -16.73 -12.89 -45.79
CA MET A 1 -16.69 -11.57 -45.12
C MET A 1 -17.24 -11.76 -43.72
N SER A 2 -16.37 -12.03 -42.75
CA SER A 2 -16.72 -12.13 -41.33
C SER A 2 -16.85 -10.72 -40.77
N THR A 3 -18.06 -10.36 -40.35
CA THR A 3 -18.34 -9.10 -39.66
C THR A 3 -17.62 -9.10 -38.31
N VAL A 4 -16.61 -8.25 -38.18
CA VAL A 4 -16.03 -7.92 -36.87
C VAL A 4 -17.14 -7.23 -36.08
N SER A 5 -17.72 -7.94 -35.11
CA SER A 5 -18.69 -7.37 -34.19
C SER A 5 -18.02 -6.19 -33.48
N PRO A 6 -18.67 -5.01 -33.42
CA PRO A 6 -18.08 -3.89 -32.71
C PRO A 6 -18.09 -4.28 -31.23
N ALA A 7 -16.92 -4.65 -30.69
CA ALA A 7 -16.71 -4.48 -29.27
C ALA A 7 -17.05 -3.01 -29.00
N SER A 8 -18.24 -2.78 -28.42
CA SER A 8 -18.86 -1.45 -28.40
C SER A 8 -17.89 -0.44 -27.80
N ALA A 9 -17.79 0.76 -28.38
CA ALA A 9 -16.95 1.83 -27.84
C ALA A 9 -17.17 2.06 -26.31
N ASN A 10 -18.35 1.69 -25.81
CA ASN A 10 -18.71 1.66 -24.39
C ASN A 10 -17.88 0.69 -23.53
N GLY A 11 -17.48 -0.47 -24.06
CA GLY A 11 -16.64 -1.45 -23.36
C GLY A 11 -15.22 -0.94 -23.12
N VAL A 12 -14.60 -0.35 -24.15
CA VAL A 12 -13.25 0.23 -24.08
C VAL A 12 -13.19 1.40 -23.09
N ASN A 13 -14.25 2.22 -23.03
CA ASN A 13 -14.33 3.36 -22.11
C ASN A 13 -14.48 2.90 -20.64
N ARG A 14 -15.26 1.84 -20.39
CA ARG A 14 -15.43 1.27 -19.04
C ARG A 14 -14.15 0.63 -18.50
N ASP A 15 -13.43 -0.11 -19.32
CA ASP A 15 -12.17 -0.74 -18.91
C ASP A 15 -11.10 0.31 -18.57
N PHE A 16 -11.03 1.38 -19.38
CA PHE A 16 -10.17 2.53 -19.10
C PHE A 16 -10.54 3.21 -17.77
N LEU A 17 -11.83 3.46 -17.53
CA LEU A 17 -12.33 4.06 -16.30
C LEU A 17 -11.97 3.21 -15.07
N PHE A 18 -12.21 1.90 -15.10
CA PHE A 18 -11.88 1.03 -13.96
C PHE A 18 -10.38 0.96 -13.69
N ARG A 19 -9.53 0.92 -14.71
CA ARG A 19 -8.08 0.99 -14.52
C ARG A 19 -7.66 2.32 -13.90
N ARG A 20 -8.24 3.45 -14.34
CA ARG A 20 -7.98 4.76 -13.74
C ARG A 20 -8.43 4.82 -12.29
N LEU A 21 -9.65 4.39 -11.99
CA LEU A 21 -10.18 4.36 -10.63
C LEU A 21 -9.31 3.48 -9.71
N HIS A 22 -8.82 2.34 -10.19
CA HIS A 22 -7.92 1.47 -9.41
C HIS A 22 -6.60 2.16 -9.05
N THR A 23 -5.99 2.86 -10.01
CA THR A 23 -4.75 3.62 -9.71
C THR A 23 -5.04 4.81 -8.79
N LEU A 24 -6.20 5.47 -8.95
CA LEU A 24 -6.61 6.58 -8.11
C LEU A 24 -6.89 6.13 -6.67
N SER A 25 -7.59 5.01 -6.48
CA SER A 25 -7.87 4.45 -5.15
C SER A 25 -6.59 4.00 -4.45
N GLY A 26 -5.62 3.49 -5.20
CA GLY A 26 -4.31 3.11 -4.66
C GLY A 26 -3.51 4.29 -4.12
N ILE A 27 -3.58 5.46 -4.76
CA ILE A 27 -2.79 6.63 -4.36
C ILE A 27 -3.53 7.50 -3.35
N VAL A 28 -4.79 7.85 -3.63
CA VAL A 28 -5.53 8.84 -2.84
C VAL A 28 -5.96 8.22 -1.50
N PRO A 29 -7.01 7.40 -1.40
CA PRO A 29 -7.40 6.87 -0.10
C PRO A 29 -6.37 5.89 0.50
N VAL A 30 -5.91 4.89 -0.26
CA VAL A 30 -5.06 3.83 0.29
C VAL A 30 -3.64 4.33 0.59
N GLY A 31 -3.03 5.07 -0.34
CA GLY A 31 -1.69 5.62 -0.17
C GLY A 31 -1.61 6.65 0.95
N MET A 32 -2.59 7.57 1.05
CA MET A 32 -2.62 8.53 2.16
C MET A 32 -2.86 7.84 3.50
N PHE A 33 -3.73 6.83 3.56
CA PHE A 33 -3.92 6.03 4.78
C PHE A 33 -2.63 5.32 5.19
N LEU A 34 -1.90 4.69 4.26
CA LEU A 34 -0.63 4.03 4.58
C LEU A 34 0.41 5.02 5.12
N LEU A 35 0.47 6.25 4.58
CA LEU A 35 1.36 7.28 5.10
C LEU A 35 0.98 7.71 6.50
N GLU A 36 -0.29 8.06 6.73
CA GLU A 36 -0.80 8.38 8.08
C GLU A 36 -0.51 7.26 9.05
N HIS A 37 -0.83 6.02 8.69
CA HIS A 37 -0.60 4.83 9.49
C HIS A 37 0.88 4.68 9.88
N LEU A 38 1.81 4.83 8.93
CA LEU A 38 3.25 4.75 9.22
C LEU A 38 3.73 5.90 10.11
N PHE A 39 3.23 7.12 9.92
CA PHE A 39 3.60 8.27 10.76
C PHE A 39 3.07 8.12 12.19
N THR A 40 1.83 7.65 12.35
CA THR A 40 1.26 7.36 13.67
C THR A 40 2.05 6.25 14.36
N ASN A 41 2.42 5.17 13.66
CA ASN A 41 3.29 4.13 14.23
C ASN A 41 4.69 4.65 14.59
N ALA A 42 5.25 5.57 13.80
CA ALA A 42 6.56 6.17 14.08
C ALA A 42 6.59 6.96 15.40
N THR A 43 5.45 7.42 15.91
CA THR A 43 5.39 8.02 17.26
C THR A 43 5.75 7.02 18.38
N GLY A 44 5.76 5.71 18.11
CA GLY A 44 6.31 4.69 19.01
C GLY A 44 7.79 4.91 19.33
N THR A 45 8.55 5.51 18.42
CA THR A 45 9.96 5.91 18.63
C THR A 45 10.13 7.11 19.58
N LEU A 46 9.01 7.74 19.96
CA LEU A 46 8.95 8.80 20.97
C LEU A 46 8.44 8.28 22.32
N GLY A 47 8.30 6.96 22.46
CA GLY A 47 7.84 6.26 23.65
C GLY A 47 6.33 5.97 23.70
N ALA A 48 5.96 5.11 24.64
CA ALA A 48 4.61 4.57 24.77
C ALA A 48 3.52 5.65 24.95
N SER A 49 3.81 6.72 25.69
CA SER A 49 2.85 7.81 25.89
C SER A 49 2.56 8.55 24.59
N ALA A 50 3.57 8.84 23.76
CA ALA A 50 3.39 9.54 22.50
C ALA A 50 2.51 8.74 21.54
N TYR A 51 2.80 7.43 21.38
CA TYR A 51 1.98 6.54 20.57
C TYR A 51 0.55 6.41 21.07
N ASN A 52 0.36 6.16 22.36
CA ASN A 52 -0.97 6.04 22.94
C ASN A 52 -1.79 7.32 22.77
N ASN A 53 -1.18 8.50 22.91
CA ASN A 53 -1.84 9.78 22.68
C ASN A 53 -2.23 9.97 21.21
N ALA A 54 -1.35 9.62 20.27
CA ALA A 54 -1.61 9.69 18.83
C ALA A 54 -2.78 8.78 18.42
N VAL A 55 -2.76 7.52 18.87
CA VAL A 55 -3.86 6.57 18.65
C VAL A 55 -5.15 7.09 19.30
N ASN A 56 -5.08 7.58 20.54
CA ASN A 56 -6.24 8.12 21.24
C ASN A 56 -6.87 9.30 20.48
N ALA A 57 -6.06 10.19 19.90
CA ALA A 57 -6.57 11.30 19.08
C ALA A 57 -7.36 10.79 17.85
N ILE A 58 -6.89 9.73 17.19
CA ILE A 58 -7.59 9.11 16.06
C ILE A 58 -8.90 8.47 16.53
N GLN A 59 -8.87 7.72 17.64
CA GLN A 59 -10.07 7.05 18.20
C GLN A 59 -11.19 8.04 18.57
N HIS A 60 -10.87 9.32 18.79
CA HIS A 60 -11.83 10.37 19.11
C HIS A 60 -12.33 11.17 17.91
N ILE A 61 -11.94 10.80 16.68
CA ILE A 61 -12.49 11.44 15.47
C ILE A 61 -14.00 11.17 15.40
N PRO A 62 -14.85 12.21 15.25
CA PRO A 62 -16.28 12.03 15.08
C PRO A 62 -16.61 11.14 13.88
N PHE A 63 -17.51 10.18 14.07
CA PHE A 63 -17.91 9.21 13.04
C PHE A 63 -16.74 8.39 12.48
N LEU A 64 -15.69 8.14 13.26
CA LEU A 64 -14.50 7.39 12.82
C LEU A 64 -14.84 6.12 12.03
N HIS A 65 -15.76 5.29 12.50
CA HIS A 65 -16.14 4.06 11.80
C HIS A 65 -16.72 4.30 10.40
N PHE A 66 -17.48 5.39 10.21
CA PHE A 66 -17.97 5.78 8.89
C PHE A 66 -16.80 6.25 8.00
N VAL A 67 -15.90 7.07 8.55
CA VAL A 67 -14.70 7.54 7.85
C VAL A 67 -13.83 6.36 7.40
N GLU A 68 -13.54 5.44 8.30
CA GLU A 68 -12.76 4.24 8.03
C GLU A 68 -13.43 3.37 6.95
N PHE A 69 -14.74 3.15 7.05
CA PHE A 69 -15.44 2.33 6.07
C PHE A 69 -15.41 2.93 4.67
N VAL A 70 -15.74 4.22 4.55
CA VAL A 70 -15.88 4.90 3.25
C VAL A 70 -14.53 5.24 2.61
N PHE A 71 -13.57 5.70 3.41
CA PHE A 71 -12.30 6.21 2.88
C PHE A 71 -11.13 5.23 3.01
N ILE A 72 -11.27 4.15 3.79
CA ILE A 72 -10.22 3.13 3.93
C ILE A 72 -10.70 1.79 3.37
N PHE A 73 -11.73 1.17 3.95
CA PHE A 73 -12.11 -0.20 3.59
C PHE A 73 -12.64 -0.33 2.16
N ILE A 74 -13.61 0.50 1.74
CA ILE A 74 -14.15 0.43 0.38
C ILE A 74 -13.05 0.61 -0.68
N PRO A 75 -12.22 1.67 -0.63
CA PRO A 75 -11.16 1.86 -1.61
C PRO A 75 -10.08 0.80 -1.55
N LEU A 76 -9.75 0.29 -0.35
CA LEU A 76 -8.75 -0.76 -0.17
C LEU A 76 -9.21 -2.09 -0.78
N ILE A 77 -10.48 -2.48 -0.54
CA ILE A 77 -11.07 -3.68 -1.14
C ILE A 77 -11.08 -3.56 -2.66
N TYR A 78 -11.56 -2.43 -3.18
CA TYR A 78 -11.58 -2.19 -4.62
C TYR A 78 -10.16 -2.25 -5.20
N HIS A 79 -9.21 -1.53 -4.60
CA HIS A 79 -7.82 -1.53 -5.04
C HIS A 79 -7.22 -2.94 -5.04
N GLY A 80 -7.31 -3.66 -3.92
CA GLY A 80 -6.73 -4.99 -3.76
C GLY A 80 -7.35 -6.03 -4.69
N VAL A 81 -8.68 -6.16 -4.67
CA VAL A 81 -9.39 -7.20 -5.44
C VAL A 81 -9.31 -6.93 -6.94
N TYR A 82 -9.56 -5.69 -7.37
CA TYR A 82 -9.43 -5.35 -8.79
C TYR A 82 -7.98 -5.44 -9.26
N GLY A 83 -7.02 -5.07 -8.40
CA GLY A 83 -5.59 -5.19 -8.68
C GLY A 83 -5.17 -6.64 -8.92
N LEU A 84 -5.60 -7.57 -8.08
CA LEU A 84 -5.37 -9.00 -8.27
C LEU A 84 -6.02 -9.53 -9.55
N TYR A 85 -7.27 -9.15 -9.83
CA TYR A 85 -7.94 -9.50 -11.08
C TYR A 85 -7.18 -8.98 -12.31
N SER A 86 -6.77 -7.71 -12.31
CA SER A 86 -5.98 -7.13 -13.39
C SER A 86 -4.61 -7.81 -13.51
N ALA A 87 -4.02 -8.24 -12.39
CA ALA A 87 -2.74 -8.93 -12.42
C ALA A 87 -2.87 -10.29 -13.10
N TYR A 88 -3.90 -11.05 -12.75
CA TYR A 88 -4.19 -12.38 -13.31
C TYR A 88 -4.53 -12.33 -14.81
N THR A 89 -5.30 -11.34 -15.26
CA THR A 89 -5.80 -11.26 -16.64
C THR A 89 -4.84 -10.61 -17.65
N SER A 90 -3.78 -9.96 -17.18
CA SER A 90 -2.91 -9.12 -18.04
C SER A 90 -2.00 -9.82 -19.05
N GLY A 91 -2.03 -11.15 -19.19
CA GLY A 91 -1.28 -11.89 -20.23
C GLY A 91 0.25 -11.67 -20.25
N TYR A 92 0.83 -11.22 -19.15
CA TYR A 92 2.20 -10.69 -19.11
C TYR A 92 3.27 -11.81 -19.14
N ASN A 93 4.26 -11.66 -20.02
CA ASN A 93 5.41 -12.56 -20.14
C ASN A 93 6.74 -11.82 -19.86
N PRO A 94 7.25 -11.82 -18.61
CA PRO A 94 8.51 -11.14 -18.26
C PRO A 94 9.75 -11.76 -18.92
N GLY A 95 9.66 -13.00 -19.40
CA GLY A 95 10.81 -13.74 -19.94
C GLY A 95 11.34 -13.22 -21.28
N GLN A 96 10.59 -12.38 -21.99
CA GLN A 96 10.99 -11.91 -23.33
C GLN A 96 11.82 -10.62 -23.34
N TYR A 97 11.81 -9.81 -22.26
CA TYR A 97 12.51 -8.52 -22.23
C TYR A 97 13.07 -8.18 -20.83
N SER A 98 14.40 -8.17 -20.66
CA SER A 98 15.08 -7.99 -19.37
C SER A 98 15.36 -6.53 -18.96
N TYR A 99 14.52 -5.57 -19.39
CA TYR A 99 14.72 -4.16 -19.00
C TYR A 99 14.41 -3.94 -17.51
N ALA A 100 15.20 -3.11 -16.83
CA ALA A 100 15.05 -2.83 -15.39
C ALA A 100 13.61 -2.42 -14.98
N ARG A 101 12.88 -1.74 -15.87
CA ARG A 101 11.48 -1.36 -15.62
C ARG A 101 10.51 -2.53 -15.67
N ASN A 102 10.77 -3.54 -16.50
CA ASN A 102 9.99 -4.77 -16.53
C ASN A 102 10.13 -5.53 -15.22
N GLN A 103 11.34 -5.55 -14.64
CA GLN A 103 11.58 -6.14 -13.33
C GLN A 103 10.80 -5.40 -12.23
N LEU A 104 10.82 -4.06 -12.20
CA LEU A 104 10.05 -3.30 -11.22
C LEU A 104 8.53 -3.50 -11.36
N PHE A 105 8.03 -3.73 -12.58
CA PHE A 105 6.65 -4.11 -12.80
C PHE A 105 6.31 -5.51 -12.28
N VAL A 106 7.22 -6.49 -12.41
CA VAL A 106 7.08 -7.80 -11.77
C VAL A 106 7.06 -7.64 -10.24
N TRP A 107 8.00 -6.89 -9.68
CA TRP A 107 8.04 -6.63 -8.25
C TRP A 107 6.80 -5.90 -7.73
N GLN A 108 6.18 -4.99 -8.51
CA GLN A 108 4.90 -4.38 -8.15
C GLN A 108 3.82 -5.43 -7.88
N ARG A 109 3.76 -6.47 -8.71
CA ARG A 109 2.76 -7.53 -8.60
C ARG A 109 3.04 -8.45 -7.43
N ILE A 110 4.29 -8.90 -7.29
CA ILE A 110 4.72 -9.75 -6.18
C ILE A 110 4.43 -9.04 -4.86
N THR A 111 4.91 -7.80 -4.71
CA THR A 111 4.66 -7.01 -3.49
C THR A 111 3.19 -6.69 -3.30
N GLY A 112 2.40 -6.54 -4.36
CA GLY A 112 0.95 -6.36 -4.27
C GLY A 112 0.25 -7.59 -3.67
N VAL A 113 0.62 -8.80 -4.12
CA VAL A 113 0.09 -10.05 -3.55
C VAL A 113 0.54 -10.23 -2.11
N VAL A 114 1.83 -10.00 -1.82
CA VAL A 114 2.36 -10.07 -0.45
C VAL A 114 1.65 -9.07 0.46
N THR A 115 1.47 -7.82 0.02
CA THR A 115 0.76 -6.78 0.76
C THR A 115 -0.70 -7.16 0.99
N PHE A 116 -1.37 -7.76 0.01
CA PHE A 116 -2.75 -8.22 0.15
C PHE A 116 -2.89 -9.28 1.25
N VAL A 117 -2.02 -10.31 1.24
CA VAL A 117 -1.99 -11.35 2.28
C VAL A 117 -1.64 -10.75 3.64
N PHE A 118 -0.64 -9.86 3.66
CA PHE A 118 -0.23 -9.13 4.86
C PHE A 118 -1.39 -8.35 5.48
N ILE A 119 -2.17 -7.60 4.69
CA ILE A 119 -3.29 -6.79 5.18
C ILE A 119 -4.38 -7.66 5.81
N ILE A 120 -4.70 -8.82 5.22
CA ILE A 120 -5.69 -9.73 5.80
C ILE A 120 -5.25 -10.17 7.20
N TYR A 121 -4.02 -10.64 7.33
CA TYR A 121 -3.46 -11.05 8.61
C TYR A 121 -3.34 -9.88 9.59
N HIS A 122 -2.86 -8.73 9.12
CA HIS A 122 -2.70 -7.51 9.91
C HIS A 122 -4.04 -7.05 10.49
N LEU A 123 -5.09 -6.96 9.67
CA LEU A 123 -6.43 -6.58 10.13
C LEU A 123 -7.02 -7.61 11.11
N TRP A 124 -6.81 -8.90 10.86
CA TRP A 124 -7.25 -9.94 11.80
C TRP A 124 -6.62 -9.74 13.18
N MET A 125 -5.30 -9.54 13.23
CA MET A 125 -4.58 -9.39 14.49
C MET A 125 -4.85 -8.06 15.19
N THR A 126 -4.94 -6.95 14.45
CA THR A 126 -4.93 -5.60 15.04
C THR A 126 -6.31 -4.95 15.12
N ARG A 127 -7.22 -5.28 14.20
CA ARG A 127 -8.54 -4.64 14.11
C ARG A 127 -9.66 -5.54 14.59
N PHE A 128 -9.63 -6.82 14.24
CA PHE A 128 -10.70 -7.77 14.55
C PHE A 128 -10.42 -8.66 15.75
N SER A 129 -9.28 -8.46 16.43
CA SER A 129 -8.94 -9.19 17.66
C SER A 129 -9.71 -8.74 18.89
N GLY A 130 -10.35 -7.57 18.86
CA GLY A 130 -11.07 -6.99 19.99
C GLY A 130 -10.17 -6.29 21.03
N HIS A 131 -8.86 -6.27 20.81
CA HIS A 131 -7.93 -5.54 21.67
C HIS A 131 -7.81 -4.06 21.28
N MET A 132 -7.58 -3.19 22.26
CA MET A 132 -7.29 -1.79 22.00
C MET A 132 -5.89 -1.63 21.40
N PRO A 133 -5.72 -0.85 20.32
CA PRO A 133 -4.45 -0.74 19.60
C PRO A 133 -3.45 0.22 20.30
N ASN A 134 -3.08 -0.08 21.53
CA ASN A 134 -2.11 0.69 22.32
C ASN A 134 -0.68 0.14 22.18
N PHE A 135 0.30 0.85 22.75
CA PHE A 135 1.72 0.48 22.65
C PHE A 135 1.98 -0.94 23.19
N GLN A 136 1.39 -1.28 24.34
CA GLN A 136 1.56 -2.60 24.95
C GLN A 136 1.05 -3.71 24.04
N PHE A 137 -0.11 -3.51 23.42
CA PHE A 137 -0.66 -4.46 22.46
C PHE A 137 0.28 -4.69 21.27
N VAL A 138 0.86 -3.63 20.71
CA VAL A 138 1.82 -3.75 19.60
C VAL A 138 3.11 -4.42 20.07
N HIS A 139 3.62 -4.08 21.25
CA HIS A 139 4.76 -4.74 21.89
C HIS A 139 4.54 -6.26 22.02
N ASP A 140 3.41 -6.67 22.57
CA ASP A 140 3.06 -8.09 22.74
C ASP A 140 2.96 -8.80 21.39
N LEU A 141 2.38 -8.12 20.39
CA LEU A 141 2.25 -8.64 19.03
C LEU A 141 3.61 -8.90 18.37
N VAL A 142 4.53 -7.93 18.43
CA VAL A 142 5.85 -8.02 17.77
C VAL A 142 6.91 -8.74 18.61
N SER A 143 6.63 -9.03 19.88
CA SER A 143 7.47 -9.89 20.72
C SER A 143 7.49 -11.35 20.25
N ASN A 144 6.47 -11.76 19.49
CA ASN A 144 6.48 -13.03 18.77
C ASN A 144 7.39 -12.91 17.51
N PRO A 145 8.45 -13.73 17.37
CA PRO A 145 9.39 -13.60 16.25
C PRO A 145 8.77 -13.78 14.87
N PHE A 146 7.76 -14.65 14.74
CA PHE A 146 7.05 -14.84 13.48
C PHE A 146 6.30 -13.56 13.11
N ASN A 147 5.57 -12.97 14.06
CA ASN A 147 4.84 -11.72 13.82
C ASN A 147 5.80 -10.58 13.47
N LEU A 148 6.92 -10.43 14.17
CA LEU A 148 7.91 -9.40 13.85
C LEU A 148 8.41 -9.50 12.41
N VAL A 149 8.86 -10.69 11.99
CA VAL A 149 9.34 -10.93 10.62
C VAL A 149 8.23 -10.68 9.61
N PHE A 150 7.01 -11.15 9.90
CA PHE A 150 5.87 -10.95 9.03
C PHE A 150 5.50 -9.46 8.87
N MET A 151 5.56 -8.67 9.95
CA MET A 151 5.36 -7.22 9.90
C MET A 151 6.45 -6.51 9.12
N ILE A 152 7.72 -6.90 9.27
CA ILE A 152 8.84 -6.33 8.49
C ILE A 152 8.63 -6.59 6.99
N ILE A 153 8.31 -7.83 6.61
CA ILE A 153 8.04 -8.18 5.20
C ILE A 153 6.85 -7.38 4.67
N GLY A 154 5.77 -7.26 5.46
CA GLY A 154 4.59 -6.49 5.12
C GLY A 154 4.87 -5.01 4.88
N VAL A 155 5.62 -4.38 5.79
CA VAL A 155 6.02 -2.96 5.69
C VAL A 155 6.86 -2.71 4.44
N VAL A 156 7.88 -3.54 4.19
CA VAL A 156 8.76 -3.39 3.02
C VAL A 156 7.98 -3.61 1.73
N ALA A 157 7.12 -4.64 1.67
CA ALA A 157 6.29 -4.91 0.50
C ALA A 157 5.31 -3.76 0.23
N ALA A 158 4.60 -3.27 1.25
CA ALA A 158 3.60 -2.21 1.12
C ALA A 158 4.23 -0.88 0.69
N THR A 159 5.36 -0.50 1.27
CA THR A 159 6.05 0.75 0.93
C THR A 159 6.72 0.70 -0.45
N PHE A 160 7.24 -0.46 -0.87
CA PHE A 160 7.70 -0.67 -2.25
C PHE A 160 6.51 -0.54 -3.22
N HIS A 161 5.41 -1.23 -2.93
CA HIS A 161 4.21 -1.24 -3.77
C HIS A 161 3.64 0.17 -3.93
N LEU A 162 3.58 0.95 -2.84
CA LEU A 162 3.18 2.35 -2.87
C LEU A 162 4.12 3.18 -3.74
N SER A 163 5.43 3.10 -3.51
CA SER A 163 6.40 3.99 -4.14
C SER A 163 6.53 3.74 -5.64
N ASN A 164 6.61 2.47 -6.05
CA ASN A 164 6.66 2.10 -7.46
C ASN A 164 5.28 2.28 -8.15
N GLY A 165 4.19 2.08 -7.40
CA GLY A 165 2.83 2.42 -7.83
C GLY A 165 2.65 3.91 -8.09
N LEU A 166 3.17 4.77 -7.22
CA LEU A 166 3.13 6.23 -7.35
C LEU A 166 3.95 6.72 -8.56
N TRP A 167 5.11 6.08 -8.82
CA TRP A 167 5.88 6.36 -10.01
C TRP A 167 5.06 6.03 -11.26
N SER A 168 4.44 4.85 -11.27
CA SER A 168 3.58 4.41 -12.37
C SER A 168 2.38 5.35 -12.53
N PHE A 169 1.76 5.79 -11.43
CA PHE A 169 0.68 6.76 -11.45
C PHE A 169 1.11 8.07 -12.11
N PHE A 170 2.25 8.66 -11.72
CA PHE A 170 2.74 9.91 -12.32
C PHE A 170 2.97 9.80 -13.82
N VAL A 171 3.44 8.66 -14.31
CA VAL A 171 3.62 8.42 -15.75
C VAL A 171 2.27 8.31 -16.46
N HIS A 172 1.37 7.43 -15.99
CA HIS A 172 0.10 7.14 -16.67
C HIS A 172 -0.92 8.29 -16.60
N TRP A 173 -0.79 9.16 -15.59
CA TRP A 173 -1.63 10.36 -15.44
C TRP A 173 -1.01 11.60 -16.09
N GLY A 174 0.15 11.48 -16.73
CA GLY A 174 0.78 12.59 -17.48
C GLY A 174 1.44 13.65 -16.61
N ILE A 175 1.74 13.34 -15.35
CA ILE A 175 2.45 14.24 -14.42
C ILE A 175 3.95 14.27 -14.75
N THR A 176 4.54 13.10 -15.03
CA THR A 176 5.96 12.99 -15.45
C THR A 176 6.04 12.45 -16.87
N VAL A 177 6.00 13.34 -17.87
CA VAL A 177 5.94 12.97 -19.28
C VAL A 177 7.34 12.66 -19.87
N GLY A 178 8.30 13.57 -19.73
CA GLY A 178 9.59 13.46 -20.41
C GLY A 178 10.58 12.46 -19.76
N PRO A 179 11.56 11.92 -20.53
CA PRO A 179 12.53 10.93 -20.01
C PRO A 179 13.30 11.40 -18.77
N ARG A 180 13.69 12.68 -18.74
CA ARG A 180 14.36 13.28 -17.57
C ARG A 180 13.44 13.32 -16.35
N ALA A 181 12.18 13.73 -16.53
CA ALA A 181 11.20 13.79 -15.45
C ALA A 181 10.92 12.41 -14.85
N GLN A 182 10.76 11.38 -15.71
CA GLN A 182 10.56 9.99 -15.27
C GLN A 182 11.79 9.42 -14.54
N LYS A 183 13.01 9.79 -14.95
CA LYS A 183 14.24 9.37 -14.27
C LYS A 183 14.37 10.02 -12.90
N VAL A 184 14.11 11.33 -12.80
CA VAL A 184 14.14 12.05 -11.52
C VAL A 184 13.08 11.52 -10.57
N SER A 185 11.83 11.35 -11.05
CA SER A 185 10.76 10.81 -10.22
C SER A 185 11.06 9.39 -9.74
N ALA A 186 11.72 8.55 -10.55
CA ALA A 186 12.15 7.23 -10.12
C ALA A 186 13.14 7.28 -8.94
N VAL A 187 14.09 8.23 -8.95
CA VAL A 187 15.06 8.39 -7.86
C VAL A 187 14.39 8.92 -6.59
N VAL A 188 13.52 9.93 -6.74
CA VAL A 188 12.76 10.49 -5.60
C VAL A 188 11.90 9.42 -4.94
N LEU A 189 11.17 8.64 -5.73
CA LEU A 189 10.27 7.62 -5.20
C LEU A 189 11.01 6.38 -4.68
N LEU A 190 12.18 6.06 -5.23
CA LEU A 190 13.07 5.07 -4.62
C LEU A 190 13.57 5.54 -3.24
N THR A 191 13.90 6.84 -3.11
CA THR A 191 14.32 7.42 -1.83
C THR A 191 13.17 7.38 -0.83
N MET A 192 11.95 7.73 -1.25
CA MET A 192 10.74 7.60 -0.45
C MET A 192 10.52 6.16 0.03
N PHE A 193 10.66 5.16 -0.85
CA PHE A 193 10.57 3.74 -0.47
C PHE A 193 11.54 3.38 0.67
N VAL A 194 12.81 3.75 0.52
CA VAL A 194 13.85 3.45 1.51
C VAL A 194 13.54 4.12 2.85
N LEU A 195 13.16 5.41 2.83
CA LEU A 195 12.84 6.16 4.05
C LEU A 195 11.62 5.60 4.77
N LEU A 196 10.53 5.31 4.05
CA LEU A 196 9.31 4.75 4.64
C LEU A 196 9.54 3.33 5.17
N SER A 197 10.31 2.50 4.45
CA SER A 197 10.69 1.16 4.93
C SER A 197 11.50 1.26 6.22
N ALA A 198 12.53 2.10 6.23
CA ALA A 198 13.37 2.30 7.41
C ALA A 198 12.54 2.81 8.60
N MET A 199 11.69 3.82 8.39
CA MET A 199 10.80 4.35 9.42
C MET A 199 9.89 3.27 10.01
N GLY A 200 9.23 2.46 9.17
CA GLY A 200 8.37 1.39 9.65
C GLY A 200 9.14 0.29 10.40
N ILE A 201 10.31 -0.12 9.91
CA ILE A 201 11.16 -1.11 10.59
C ILE A 201 11.66 -0.59 11.94
N VAL A 202 12.13 0.66 11.99
CA VAL A 202 12.56 1.30 13.24
C VAL A 202 11.40 1.38 14.23
N SER A 203 10.19 1.69 13.77
CA SER A 203 8.99 1.71 14.62
C SER A 203 8.72 0.34 15.24
N LEU A 204 8.79 -0.75 14.45
CA LEU A 204 8.62 -2.12 14.96
C LEU A 204 9.64 -2.46 16.05
N PHE A 205 10.91 -2.07 15.86
CA PHE A 205 11.94 -2.28 16.87
C PHE A 205 11.78 -1.39 18.11
N ALA A 206 11.26 -0.17 17.96
CA ALA A 206 10.91 0.68 19.10
C ALA A 206 9.81 0.04 19.96
N PHE A 207 8.78 -0.54 19.34
CA PHE A 207 7.77 -1.32 20.08
C PHE A 207 8.37 -2.54 20.77
N LEU A 208 9.29 -3.26 20.12
CA LEU A 208 9.90 -4.46 20.68
C LEU A 208 10.79 -4.16 21.90
N TYR A 209 11.62 -3.11 21.81
CA TYR A 209 12.65 -2.83 22.82
C TYR A 209 12.29 -1.71 23.80
N GLY A 210 11.23 -0.93 23.52
CA GLY A 210 10.68 0.06 24.46
C GLY A 210 11.53 1.31 24.66
N TRP A 211 12.27 1.77 23.65
CA TRP A 211 13.07 3.01 23.67
C TRP A 211 12.51 4.08 22.74
#